data_AF-A0A7J2S9C2-F1
#
_entry.id   AF-A0A7J2S9C2-F1
#
_cell.length_a   1.000
_cell.length_b   1.000
_cell.length_c   1.000
_cell.angle_alpha   90.00
_cell.angle_beta   90.00
_cell.angle_gamma   90.00
#
_symmetry.space_group_name_H-M   'P 1'
#
loop_
_entity.id
_entity.type
_entity.pdbx_description
1 polymer ?
#
loop_
_entity_poly.entity_id
_entity_poly.type
_entity_poly.pdbx_seq_one_letter_code
_entity_poly.pdbx_strand_id
1 'polypeptide(L)' 'MQKRDGMQLLKYLLKEKCIVIRERTPVEIILYSVFLYLCRLSLRDVAMAIRIFIKRSRTAIWKWLQKFGSIL' A
#
# COMPACT_ATOMS: atom_id res chain seq x y z
N MET A 1 14.37 -21.60 -15.69
CA MET A 1 12.98 -21.66 -15.18
C MET A 1 12.77 -20.43 -14.30
N GLN A 2 12.19 -19.37 -14.87
CA GLN A 2 12.11 -18.05 -14.24
C GLN A 2 11.08 -18.12 -13.11
N LYS A 3 11.55 -18.12 -11.86
CA LYS A 3 10.71 -18.04 -10.66
C LYS A 3 9.99 -16.69 -10.75
N ARG A 4 8.77 -16.68 -11.27
CA ARG A 4 7.93 -15.47 -11.34
C ARG A 4 7.62 -15.08 -9.90
N ASP A 5 8.41 -14.15 -9.39
CA ASP A 5 8.24 -13.56 -8.07
C ASP A 5 6.86 -12.88 -8.06
N GLY A 6 5.91 -13.43 -7.30
CA GLY A 6 4.54 -12.91 -7.23
C GLY A 6 4.51 -11.42 -6.85
N MET A 7 5.53 -10.95 -6.12
CA MET A 7 5.70 -9.54 -5.79
C MET A 7 6.00 -8.67 -7.03
N GLN A 8 6.77 -9.18 -7.99
CA GLN A 8 7.04 -8.45 -9.25
C GLN A 8 5.77 -8.31 -10.09
N LEU A 9 4.94 -9.36 -10.14
CA LEU A 9 3.65 -9.29 -10.81
C LEU A 9 2.74 -8.27 -10.13
N LEU A 10 2.73 -8.25 -8.80
CA LEU A 10 1.95 -7.29 -8.02
C LEU A 10 2.40 -5.85 -8.28
N LYS A 11 3.72 -5.60 -8.27
CA LYS A 11 4.30 -4.28 -8.62
C LYS A 11 3.91 -3.85 -10.03
N TYR A 12 3.96 -4.76 -10.99
CA TYR A 12 3.54 -4.51 -12.37
C TYR A 12 2.06 -4.09 -12.44
N LEU A 13 1.16 -4.86 -11.82
CA LEU A 13 -0.27 -4.58 -11.79
C LEU A 13 -0.60 -3.25 -11.12
N LEU A 14 0.03 -2.94 -9.98
CA LEU A 14 -0.18 -1.68 -9.28
C LEU A 14 0.33 -0.46 -10.05
N LYS A 15 1.37 -0.64 -10.85
CA LYS A 15 1.89 0.39 -11.75
C LYS A 15 0.95 0.61 -12.93
N GLU A 16 0.47 -0.47 -13.55
CA GLU A 16 -0.51 -0.44 -14.64
C GLU A 16 -1.80 0.28 -14.23
N LYS A 17 -2.29 0.02 -13.02
CA LYS A 17 -3.47 0.67 -12.45
C LYS A 17 -3.21 2.07 -11.86
N CYS A 18 -2.02 2.64 -12.04
CA CYS A 18 -1.63 3.97 -11.53
C CYS A 18 -1.77 4.15 -10.00
N ILE A 19 -1.81 3.06 -9.24
CA ILE A 19 -1.87 3.07 -7.78
C ILE A 19 -0.53 3.58 -7.24
N VAL A 20 0.57 3.01 -7.74
CA VAL A 20 1.94 3.40 -7.36
C VAL A 20 2.69 3.88 -8.59
N ILE A 21 2.65 5.21 -8.82
CA ILE A 21 3.35 5.85 -9.94
C ILE A 21 4.84 6.05 -9.64
N ARG A 22 5.16 6.35 -8.36
CA ARG A 22 6.53 6.45 -7.85
C ARG A 22 6.64 5.62 -6.58
N GLU A 23 7.53 4.63 -6.58
CA GLU A 23 7.83 3.80 -5.41
C GLU A 23 8.66 4.58 -4.38
N ARG A 24 8.05 5.55 -3.70
CA ARG A 24 8.63 6.17 -2.49
C ARG A 24 8.44 5.32 -1.24
N THR A 25 7.47 4.41 -1.29
CA THR A 25 7.15 3.46 -0.23
C THR A 25 7.11 2.08 -0.87
N PRO A 26 7.70 1.05 -0.25
CA PRO A 26 7.56 -0.31 -0.74
C PRO A 26 6.08 -0.69 -0.88
N VAL A 27 5.73 -1.33 -1.99
CA VAL A 27 4.36 -1.78 -2.32
C VAL A 27 3.76 -2.63 -1.20
N GLU A 28 4.61 -3.45 -0.60
CA GLU A 28 4.31 -4.35 0.52
C GLU A 28 3.72 -3.58 1.70
N ILE A 29 4.31 -2.42 2.03
CA ILE A 29 3.86 -1.56 3.12
C ILE A 29 2.56 -0.85 2.77
N ILE A 30 2.38 -0.45 1.51
CA ILE A 30 1.13 0.17 1.06
C ILE A 30 -0.02 -0.84 1.21
N LEU A 31 0.17 -2.07 0.73
CA LEU A 31 -0.82 -3.14 0.83
C LEU A 31 -1.11 -3.53 2.28
N TYR A 32 -0.07 -3.62 3.10
CA TYR A 32 -0.24 -3.87 4.53
C TYR A 32 -1.05 -2.76 5.21
N SER A 33 -0.84 -1.49 4.82
CA SER A 33 -1.63 -0.37 5.32
C SER A 33 -3.11 -0.47 4.94
N VAL A 34 -3.40 -0.91 3.70
CA VAL A 34 -4.78 -1.15 3.24
C VAL A 34 -5.42 -2.30 4.01
N PHE A 35 -4.69 -3.41 4.16
CA PHE A 35 -5.13 -4.57 4.93
C PHE A 35 -5.52 -4.19 6.37
N LEU A 36 -4.65 -3.46 7.07
CA LEU A 36 -4.92 -3.00 8.44
C LEU A 36 -6.18 -2.12 8.52
N TYR A 37 -6.39 -1.22 7.56
CA TYR A 37 -7.61 -0.41 7.50
C TYR A 37 -8.87 -1.29 7.32
N LEU A 38 -8.80 -2.31 6.46
CA LEU A 38 -9.89 -3.28 6.27
C LEU A 38 -10.15 -4.12 7.52
N CYS A 39 -9.11 -4.40 8.31
CA CYS A 39 -9.21 -4.98 9.66
C CYS A 39 -9.77 -4.01 10.72
N ARG A 40 -10.39 -2.90 10.30
CA ARG A 40 -11.06 -1.90 11.15
C ARG A 40 -10.12 -1.05 12.01
N LEU A 41 -8.82 -1.01 11.73
CA LEU A 41 -7.94 -0.04 12.37
C LEU A 41 -8.22 1.38 11.88
N SER A 42 -8.17 2.35 12.79
CA SER A 42 -8.26 3.76 12.41
C SER A 42 -7.01 4.17 11.62
N LEU A 43 -7.11 5.22 10.78
CA LEU A 43 -5.93 5.74 10.06
C LEU A 43 -4.77 6.14 10.98
N ARG A 44 -5.08 6.51 12.23
CA ARG A 44 -4.07 6.82 13.25
C ARG A 44 -3.33 5.55 13.68
N ASP A 45 -4.06 4.46 13.91
CA ASP A 45 -3.50 3.19 14.34
C ASP A 45 -2.72 2.52 13.20
N VAL A 46 -3.22 2.60 11.96
CA VAL A 46 -2.47 2.16 10.77
C VAL A 46 -1.14 2.93 10.67
N ALA A 47 -1.16 4.26 10.82
CA ALA A 47 0.06 5.07 10.78
C ALA A 47 1.06 4.73 11.90
N MET A 48 0.55 4.39 13.09
CA MET A 48 1.39 3.93 14.21
C MET A 48 1.96 2.53 13.94
N ALA A 49 1.16 1.61 13.44
CA ALA A 49 1.56 0.22 13.17
C ALA A 49 2.67 0.14 12.12
N ILE A 50 2.57 0.92 11.03
CA ILE A 50 3.60 0.89 9.97
C ILE A 50 4.84 1.71 10.30
N ARG A 51 4.83 2.50 11.39
CA ARG A 51 5.92 3.39 11.78
C ARG A 51 7.25 2.66 12.01
N ILE A 52 7.18 1.38 12.40
CA ILE A 52 8.36 0.52 12.58
C ILE A 52 9.09 0.24 11.25
N PHE A 53 8.38 0.29 10.13
CA PHE A 53 8.94 0.09 8.79
C PHE A 53 9.25 1.43 8.11
N ILE A 54 8.33 2.39 8.21
CA ILE A 54 8.47 3.70 7.57
C ILE A 54 7.58 4.76 8.24
N LYS A 55 8.10 5.98 8.38
CA LYS A 55 7.32 7.11 8.85
C LYS A 55 6.46 7.69 7.71
N ARG A 56 5.14 7.59 7.85
CA ARG A 56 4.17 8.16 6.90
C ARG A 56 3.06 8.90 7.62
N SER A 57 2.52 9.93 6.95
CA SER A 57 1.40 10.70 7.49
C SER A 57 0.08 9.98 7.27
N ARG A 58 -0.90 10.24 8.14
CA ARG A 58 -2.29 9.77 7.97
C ARG A 58 -2.86 10.13 6.59
N THR A 59 -2.55 11.33 6.10
CA THR A 59 -2.97 11.80 4.76
C THR A 59 -2.35 10.98 3.63
N ALA A 60 -1.09 10.55 3.76
CA ALA A 60 -0.46 9.70 2.75
C ALA A 60 -1.15 8.33 2.68
N ILE A 61 -1.45 7.74 3.84
CA ILE A 61 -2.17 6.46 3.95
C ILE A 61 -3.59 6.59 3.38
N TRP A 62 -4.28 7.68 3.70
CA TRP A 62 -5.61 7.97 3.15
C TRP A 62 -5.59 8.06 1.62
N LYS A 63 -4.60 8.74 1.04
CA LYS A 63 -4.44 8.81 -0.43
C LYS A 63 -4.19 7.43 -1.06
N TRP A 64 -3.52 6.51 -0.37
CA TRP A 64 -3.39 5.14 -0.85
C TRP A 64 -4.76 4.44 -0.86
N LEU A 65 -5.51 4.52 0.25
CA LEU A 65 -6.84 3.93 0.35
C LEU A 65 -7.80 4.47 -0.72
N GLN A 66 -7.81 5.78 -0.97
CA GLN A 66 -8.64 6.38 -2.03
C GLN A 66 -8.32 5.80 -3.41
N LYS A 67 -7.04 5.57 -3.72
CA LYS A 67 -6.64 4.97 -5.00
C LYS A 67 -7.11 3.53 -5.15
N PHE A 68 -7.10 2.74 -4.07
CA PHE A 68 -7.65 1.38 -4.09
C PHE A 68 -9.18 1.38 -4.16
N GLY A 69 -9.83 2.29 -3.43
CA GLY A 69 -11.28 2.46 -3.46
C GLY A 69 -11.84 2.99 -4.78
N SER A 70 -11.02 3.65 -5.62
CA SER A 70 -11.42 4.02 -6.98
C SER A 70 -11.31 2.88 -8.01
N ILE A 71 -10.79 1.72 -7.59
CA ILE A 71 -10.50 0.57 -8.47
C ILE A 71 -11.37 -0.65 -8.13
N LEU A 72 -11.75 -0.79 -6.85
CA LEU A 72 -12.74 -1.75 -6.35
C LEU A 72 -14.16 -1.27 -6.63
#